data_AF-A0A661V5S0-F1
#
_entry.id   AF-A0A661V5S0-F1
#
_cell.length_a   1.000
_cell.length_b   1.000
_cell.length_c   1.000
_cell.angle_alpha   90.00
_cell.angle_beta   90.00
_cell.angle_gamma   90.00
#
_symmetry.space_group_name_H-M   'P 1'
#
loop_
_entity.id
_entity.type
_entity.pdbx_description
1 polymer ?
#
loop_
_entity_poly.entity_id
_entity_poly.type
_entity_poly.pdbx_seq_one_letter_code
_entity_poly.pdbx_strand_id
1 'polypeptide(L)' 'MRRLVRETAFRLARRDLLRFIEDHEEELLRIFHEELENLDERIPEEQVFIDIHMVALGEELLQAVLTTLKRFLREQ' A
#
# COMPACT_ATOMS: atom_id res chain seq x y z
N MET A 1 -32.96 10.57 6.35
CA MET A 1 -32.66 10.26 4.94
C MET A 1 -31.19 10.47 4.55
N ARG A 2 -30.57 11.64 4.80
CA ARG A 2 -29.16 11.91 4.44
C ARG A 2 -28.12 10.95 5.04
N ARG A 3 -28.37 10.41 6.24
CA ARG A 3 -27.46 9.47 6.92
C ARG A 3 -27.40 8.10 6.25
N LEU A 4 -28.56 7.56 5.85
CA LEU A 4 -28.66 6.28 5.14
C LEU A 4 -27.99 6.32 3.76
N VAL A 5 -28.16 7.42 3.01
CA VAL A 5 -27.50 7.61 1.71
C VAL A 5 -25.98 7.64 1.87
N ARG A 6 -25.49 8.31 2.91
CA ARG A 6 -24.06 8.38 3.23
C ARG A 6 -23.50 7.01 3.58
N GLU A 7 -24.16 6.25 4.46
CA GLU A 7 -23.72 4.90 4.87
C GLU A 7 -23.71 3.91 3.70
N THR A 8 -24.66 4.00 2.77
CA THR A 8 -24.68 3.17 1.55
C THR A 8 -23.59 3.58 0.56
N ALA A 9 -23.37 4.89 0.36
CA ALA A 9 -22.30 5.38 -0.50
C ALA A 9 -20.91 4.99 0.03
N PHE A 10 -20.69 5.08 1.35
CA PHE A 10 -19.46 4.60 1.98
C PHE A 10 -19.28 3.09 1.80
N ARG A 11 -20.34 2.27 1.96
CA ARG A 11 -20.26 0.83 1.73
C ARG A 11 -19.86 0.47 0.30
N LEU A 12 -20.41 1.16 -0.69
CA LEU A 12 -20.07 0.95 -2.10
C LEU A 12 -18.62 1.37 -2.38
N ALA A 13 -18.24 2.58 -1.97
CA ALA A 13 -16.88 3.08 -2.14
C ALA A 13 -15.82 2.19 -1.48
N ARG A 14 -16.13 1.59 -0.31
CA ARG A 14 -15.24 0.63 0.36
C ARG A 14 -15.04 -0.63 -0.47
N ARG A 15 -16.11 -1.18 -1.04
CA ARG A 15 -16.04 -2.38 -1.89
C ARG A 15 -15.26 -2.11 -3.16
N ASP A 16 -15.48 -0.95 -3.77
CA ASP A 16 -14.77 -0.54 -4.98
C ASP A 16 -13.28 -0.31 -4.68
N LEU A 17 -12.94 0.32 -3.55
CA LEU A 17 -11.56 0.51 -3.13
C LEU A 17 -10.85 -0.82 -2.79
N LEU A 18 -11.55 -1.73 -2.10
CA LEU A 18 -11.00 -3.07 -1.81
C LEU A 18 -10.67 -3.79 -3.12
N ARG A 19 -11.61 -3.78 -4.07
CA ARG A 19 -11.43 -4.42 -5.36
C ARG A 19 -10.30 -3.77 -6.16
N PHE A 20 -10.21 -2.44 -6.14
CA PHE A 20 -9.12 -1.71 -6.77
C PHE A 20 -7.76 -2.14 -6.19
N ILE A 21 -7.63 -2.23 -4.87
CA ILE A 21 -6.38 -2.66 -4.22
C ILE A 21 -6.04 -4.10 -4.61
N GLU A 22 -7.02 -5.00 -4.64
CA GLU A 22 -6.83 -6.41 -5.03
C GLU A 22 -6.41 -6.56 -6.50
N ASP A 23 -7.06 -5.81 -7.40
CA ASP A 23 -6.82 -5.88 -8.85
C ASP A 23 -5.46 -5.24 -9.24
N HIS A 24 -4.95 -4.30 -8.43
CA HIS A 24 -3.71 -3.55 -8.71
C HIS A 24 -2.55 -3.87 -7.75
N GLU A 25 -2.65 -4.92 -6.93
CA GLU A 25 -1.65 -5.24 -5.90
C GLU A 25 -0.23 -5.43 -6.45
N GLU A 26 -0.08 -6.19 -7.54
CA GLU A 26 1.22 -6.42 -8.19
C GLU A 26 1.79 -5.13 -8.81
N GLU A 27 0.93 -4.30 -9.39
CA GLU A 27 1.33 -3.01 -9.96
C GLU A 27 1.77 -2.04 -8.88
N LEU A 28 1.07 -2.00 -7.74
CA LEU A 28 1.45 -1.21 -6.57
C LEU A 28 2.79 -1.66 -6.00
N LEU A 29 3.04 -2.97 -5.91
CA LEU A 29 4.33 -3.52 -5.49
C LEU A 29 5.46 -3.11 -6.43
N ARG A 30 5.24 -3.22 -7.75
CA ARG A 30 6.24 -2.81 -8.76
C ARG A 30 6.57 -1.32 -8.66
N ILE A 31 5.56 -0.46 -8.59
CA ILE A 31 5.78 1.00 -8.48
C ILE A 31 6.53 1.33 -7.20
N PHE A 32 6.18 0.68 -6.09
CA PHE A 32 6.85 0.93 -4.81
C PHE A 32 8.31 0.48 -4.81
N HIS A 33 8.61 -0.64 -5.46
CA HIS A 33 9.98 -1.10 -5.68
C HIS A 33 10.79 -0.04 -6.44
N GLU A 34 10.26 0.46 -7.56
CA GLU A 34 10.90 1.52 -8.36
C GLU A 34 11.14 2.80 -7.54
N GLU A 35 10.18 3.20 -6.71
CA GLU A 35 10.34 4.37 -5.82
C GLU A 35 11.41 4.16 -4.73
N LEU A 36 11.58 2.93 -4.23
CA LEU A 36 12.64 2.61 -3.27
C LEU A 36 14.02 2.58 -3.91
N GLU A 37 14.15 2.01 -5.11
CA GLU A 37 15.40 2.07 -5.87
C GLU A 37 15.81 3.54 -6.12
N ASN A 38 14.85 4.37 -6.54
CA ASN A 38 15.09 5.81 -6.72
C ASN A 38 15.44 6.52 -5.41
N LEU A 39 14.90 6.07 -4.27
CA LEU A 39 15.23 6.63 -2.95
C LEU A 39 16.65 6.28 -2.54
N ASP A 40 17.05 5.02 -2.72
CA ASP A 40 18.40 4.53 -2.45
C ASP A 40 19.45 5.30 -3.29
N GLU A 41 19.16 5.57 -4.57
CA GLU A 41 20.03 6.37 -5.44
C GLU A 41 20.21 7.83 -4.95
N ARG A 42 19.20 8.38 -4.28
CA ARG A 42 19.18 9.78 -3.83
C ARG A 42 19.84 10.01 -2.48
N ILE A 43 20.09 8.96 -1.69
CA ILE A 43 20.70 9.05 -0.36
C ILE A 43 22.04 8.30 -0.36
N PRO A 44 23.09 8.84 -1.01
CA PRO A 44 24.41 8.19 -1.02
C PRO A 44 25.13 8.19 0.34
N GLU A 45 24.66 8.98 1.30
CA GLU A 45 25.29 9.22 2.61
C GLU A 45 24.99 8.12 3.65
N GLU A 46 24.05 7.19 3.37
CA GLU A 46 23.71 6.06 4.25
C GLU A 46 24.43 4.75 3.91
N GLN A 47 25.50 4.76 3.11
CA GLN A 47 26.38 3.57 2.97
C GLN A 47 27.00 3.11 4.32
N VAL A 48 26.83 3.88 5.39
CA VAL A 48 27.25 3.56 6.77
C VAL A 48 26.15 2.86 7.58
N PHE A 49 24.88 3.01 7.20
CA PHE A 49 23.75 2.43 7.94
C PHE A 49 23.10 1.30 7.15
N ILE A 50 23.74 0.15 7.34
CA ILE A 50 23.15 -1.19 7.36
C ILE A 50 23.03 -1.89 6.00
N ASP A 51 23.65 -3.06 5.95
CA ASP A 51 23.54 -4.18 5.02
C ASP A 51 22.08 -4.73 4.86
N ILE A 52 21.06 -3.90 5.07
CA ILE A 52 19.65 -4.22 4.81
C ILE A 52 19.40 -3.90 3.34
N HIS A 53 19.00 -4.91 2.56
CA HIS A 53 18.39 -4.68 1.26
C HIS A 53 17.10 -3.87 1.45
N MET A 54 17.18 -2.54 1.40
CA MET A 54 16.09 -1.59 1.66
C MET A 54 14.85 -1.87 0.79
N VAL A 55 15.10 -2.31 -0.43
CA VAL A 55 14.10 -2.84 -1.36
C VAL A 55 13.31 -4.02 -0.77
N ALA A 56 14.00 -5.05 -0.26
CA ALA A 56 13.34 -6.23 0.30
C ALA A 56 12.57 -5.91 1.59
N LEU A 57 13.13 -5.07 2.46
CA LEU A 57 12.42 -4.61 3.67
C LEU A 57 11.17 -3.79 3.30
N GLY A 58 11.27 -2.96 2.28
CA GLY A 58 10.19 -2.14 1.79
C GLY A 58 9.06 -2.97 1.17
N GLU A 59 9.37 -3.99 0.38
CA GLU A 59 8.35 -4.90 -0.16
C GLU A 59 7.53 -5.57 0.94
N GLU A 60 8.19 -6.11 1.96
CA GLU A 60 7.51 -6.72 3.11
C GLU A 60 6.63 -5.70 3.86
N LEU A 61 7.10 -4.46 4.00
CA LEU A 61 6.32 -3.39 4.61
C LEU A 61 5.08 -3.04 3.78
N LEU A 62 5.22 -2.91 2.46
CA LEU A 62 4.10 -2.62 1.58
C LEU A 62 3.08 -3.77 1.59
N GLN A 63 3.53 -5.02 1.55
CA GLN A 63 2.64 -6.18 1.66
C GLN A 63 1.86 -6.17 2.99
N ALA A 64 2.51 -5.83 4.11
CA ALA A 64 1.85 -5.70 5.41
C ALA A 64 0.81 -4.56 5.41
N VAL A 65 1.12 -3.43 4.77
CA VAL A 65 0.19 -2.30 4.61
C VAL A 65 -1.01 -2.68 3.74
N LEU A 66 -0.80 -3.28 2.57
CA LEU A 66 -1.87 -3.73 1.67
C LEU A 66 -2.76 -4.76 2.35
N THR A 67 -2.16 -5.71 3.08
CA THR A 67 -2.89 -6.68 3.90
C THR A 67 -3.74 -5.99 4.96
N THR A 68 -3.20 -4.99 5.64
CA THR A 68 -3.92 -4.20 6.66
C THR A 68 -5.09 -3.43 6.05
N LEU A 69 -4.89 -2.78 4.90
CA LEU A 69 -5.93 -2.06 4.18
C LEU A 69 -7.05 -3.00 3.70
N LYS A 70 -6.69 -4.13 3.09
CA LYS A 70 -7.66 -5.16 2.68
C LYS A 70 -8.50 -5.65 3.86
N ARG A 71 -7.87 -5.91 5.01
CA ARG A 71 -8.59 -6.32 6.24
C ARG A 71 -9.51 -5.22 6.76
N PHE A 72 -9.01 -3.99 6.86
CA PHE A 72 -9.80 -2.85 7.32
C PHE A 72 -11.04 -2.61 6.45
N LEU A 73 -10.90 -2.75 5.12
CA LEU A 73 -12.00 -2.57 4.18
C LEU A 73 -13.00 -3.74 4.19
N ARG A 74 -12.58 -4.94 4.60
CA ARG A 74 -13.44 -6.13 4.73
C ARG A 74 -14.20 -6.20 6.06
N GLU A 75 -13.58 -5.77 7.17
CA GLU A 75 -14.10 -5.95 8.54
C GLU A 75 -15.09 -4.84 9.01
N GLN A 76 -15.33 -3.78 8.21
CA GLN A 76 -16.12 -2.57 8.59
C GLN A 76 -17.38 -2.32 7.74
#